data_AF-A0A6M4ILB8-F1
#
_entry.id   AF-A0A6M4ILB8-F1
#
_cell.length_a   1.000
_cell.length_b   1.000
_cell.length_c   1.000
_cell.angle_alpha   90.00
_cell.angle_beta   90.00
_cell.angle_gamma   90.00
#
_symmetry.space_group_name_H-M   'P 1'
#
loop_
_entity.id
_entity.type
_entity.pdbx_description
1 polymer ?
#
loop_
_entity_poly.entity_id
_entity_poly.type
_entity_poly.pdbx_seq_one_letter_code
_entity_poly.pdbx_strand_id
1 'polypeptide(L)'
;MTPPRIVVYATSRPFRVQCDALLRAAGAAARLASRQAELAKAVGEGTIAAVIAEDERHAEMARAVTRAVVIPRAPGESIEAIVARALGAAGT
;
A
#
# COMPACT_ATOMS: atom_id res chain seq x y z
N MET A 1 19.24 0.54 8.88
CA MET A 1 18.25 -0.44 8.39
C MET A 1 17.33 0.27 7.43
N THR A 2 17.20 -0.21 6.19
CA THR A 2 16.24 0.38 5.24
C THR A 2 14.84 -0.01 5.70
N PRO A 3 13.96 0.94 6.01
CA PRO A 3 12.64 0.63 6.56
C PRO A 3 11.78 -0.14 5.54
N PRO A 4 10.77 -0.88 6.02
CA PRO A 4 9.85 -1.62 5.16
C PRO A 4 9.17 -0.67 4.14
N ARG A 5 9.17 -1.07 2.87
CA ARG A 5 8.59 -0.30 1.77
C ARG A 5 7.12 -0.66 1.62
N ILE A 6 6.22 0.33 1.76
CA ILE A 6 4.77 0.16 1.58
C ILE A 6 4.39 0.64 0.17
N VAL A 7 3.55 -0.11 -0.55
CA VAL A 7 2.95 0.35 -1.82
C VAL A 7 1.49 0.70 -1.61
N VAL A 8 1.04 1.84 -2.13
CA VAL A 8 -0.38 2.18 -2.20
C VAL A 8 -0.86 1.95 -3.62
N TYR A 9 -1.72 0.94 -3.79
CA TYR A 9 -2.30 0.55 -5.07
C TYR A 9 -3.79 0.91 -5.13
N ALA A 10 -4.09 1.91 -5.96
CA ALA A 10 -5.42 2.51 -6.03
C ALA A 10 -5.56 3.27 -7.33
N THR A 11 -6.77 3.40 -7.88
CA THR A 11 -6.99 4.27 -9.06
C THR A 11 -7.28 5.71 -8.65
N SER A 12 -7.84 5.93 -7.45
CA SER A 12 -8.08 7.25 -6.88
C SER A 12 -6.80 7.98 -6.49
N ARG A 13 -6.51 9.11 -7.16
CA ARG A 13 -5.39 10.00 -6.80
C ARG A 13 -5.55 10.58 -5.38
N PRO A 14 -6.71 11.10 -4.96
CA PRO A 14 -6.89 11.61 -3.60
C PRO A 14 -6.58 10.57 -2.53
N PHE A 15 -6.97 9.32 -2.74
CA PHE A 15 -6.68 8.22 -1.80
C PHE A 15 -5.18 7.97 -1.69
N ARG A 16 -4.48 7.83 -2.83
CA ARG A 16 -3.03 7.61 -2.86
C ARG A 16 -2.24 8.71 -2.15
N VAL A 17 -2.59 9.98 -2.40
CA VAL A 17 -1.89 11.13 -1.82
C VAL A 17 -2.11 11.22 -0.31
N GLN A 18 -3.33 10.96 0.17
CA GLN A 18 -3.61 10.96 1.62
C GLN A 18 -2.88 9.81 2.33
N CYS A 19 -2.85 8.62 1.73
CA CYS A 19 -2.04 7.51 2.27
C CYS A 19 -0.55 7.87 2.31
N ASP A 20 0.01 8.45 1.24
CA ASP A 20 1.42 8.88 1.19
C ASP A 20 1.75 9.86 2.32
N ALA A 21 0.89 10.87 2.51
CA ALA A 21 1.08 11.88 3.56
C ALA A 21 1.13 11.25 4.96
N LEU A 22 0.19 10.36 5.28
CA LEU A 22 0.13 9.69 6.58
C LEU A 22 1.30 8.71 6.77
N LEU A 23 1.66 7.94 5.74
CA LEU A 23 2.80 7.03 5.79
C LEU A 23 4.11 7.78 6.02
N ARG A 24 4.32 8.91 5.33
CA ARG A 24 5.50 9.77 5.52
C ARG A 24 5.53 10.43 6.89
N ALA A 25 4.39 10.88 7.40
CA ALA A 25 4.28 11.43 8.75
C ALA A 25 4.67 10.38 9.81
N ALA A 26 4.44 9.09 9.54
CA ALA A 26 4.89 7.96 10.35
C ALA A 26 6.33 7.50 10.07
N GLY A 27 7.07 8.18 9.18
CA GLY A 27 8.45 7.82 8.82
C GLY A 27 8.59 6.62 7.87
N ALA A 28 7.49 6.13 7.30
CA ALA A 28 7.50 5.00 6.38
C ALA A 28 7.76 5.43 4.93
N ALA A 29 8.53 4.61 4.21
CA ALA A 29 8.78 4.83 2.79
C ALA A 29 7.63 4.26 1.94
N ALA A 30 6.92 5.12 1.22
CA ALA A 30 5.79 4.74 0.37
C ALA A 30 6.13 4.80 -1.14
N ARG A 31 5.48 3.92 -1.91
CA ARG A 31 5.45 3.90 -3.38
C ARG A 31 4.00 3.99 -3.83
N LEU A 32 3.70 4.83 -4.79
CA LEU A 32 2.35 4.99 -5.32
C LEU A 32 2.22 4.26 -6.65
N ALA A 33 1.18 3.43 -6.77
CA ALA A 33 0.85 2.71 -7.99
C ALA A 33 -0.62 2.91 -8.33
N SER A 34 -0.89 3.24 -9.58
CA SER A 34 -2.24 3.41 -10.14
C SER A 34 -2.61 2.35 -11.17
N ARG A 35 -1.61 1.62 -11.66
CA ARG A 35 -1.74 0.58 -12.68
C ARG A 35 -0.98 -0.67 -12.27
N GLN A 36 -1.42 -1.81 -12.78
CA GLN A 36 -0.78 -3.10 -12.50
C GLN A 36 0.72 -3.10 -12.84
N ALA A 37 1.12 -2.48 -13.95
CA ALA A 37 2.54 -2.39 -14.34
C ALA A 37 3.38 -1.58 -13.33
N GLU A 38 2.81 -0.54 -12.73
CA GLU A 38 3.50 0.26 -11.69
C GLU A 38 3.63 -0.54 -10.39
N LEU A 39 2.61 -1.32 -10.03
CA LEU A 39 2.67 -2.24 -8.91
C LEU A 39 3.74 -3.32 -9.14
N ALA A 40 3.73 -3.98 -10.29
CA ALA A 40 4.72 -5.00 -10.66
C ALA A 40 6.15 -4.43 -10.64
N LYS A 41 6.34 -3.22 -11.17
CA LYS A 41 7.63 -2.52 -11.11
C LYS A 41 8.05 -2.24 -9.67
N ALA A 42 7.12 -1.77 -8.82
CA ALA A 42 7.42 -1.51 -7.40
C ALA A 42 7.84 -2.79 -6.66
N VAL A 43 7.26 -3.94 -7.01
CA VAL A 43 7.60 -5.27 -6.47
C VAL A 43 8.96 -5.74 -6.96
N GLY A 44 9.30 -5.52 -8.23
CA GLY A 44 10.59 -5.93 -8.79
C GLY A 44 11.79 -5.11 -8.30
N GLU A 45 11.58 -3.87 -7.86
CA GLU A 45 12.67 -2.96 -7.46
C GLU A 45 13.10 -3.09 -5.98
N GLY A 46 12.50 -3.98 -5.20
CA GLY A 46 12.93 -4.23 -3.83
C GLY A 46 11.90 -4.94 -2.95
N THR A 47 12.26 -5.15 -1.69
CA THR A 47 11.39 -5.81 -0.71
C THR A 47 10.23 -4.91 -0.29
N ILE A 48 9.01 -5.27 -0.69
CA ILE A 48 7.77 -4.65 -0.21
C ILE A 48 7.30 -5.42 1.02
N ALA A 49 6.98 -4.71 2.11
CA ALA A 49 6.39 -5.33 3.28
C ALA A 49 4.86 -5.45 3.17
N ALA A 50 4.20 -4.39 2.70
CA ALA A 50 2.76 -4.35 2.58
C ALA A 50 2.28 -3.55 1.36
N VAL A 51 1.09 -3.91 0.86
CA VAL A 51 0.35 -3.17 -0.15
C VAL A 51 -0.99 -2.71 0.43
N ILE A 52 -1.22 -1.41 0.45
CA ILE A 52 -2.53 -0.82 0.72
C ILE A 52 -3.33 -0.84 -0.58
N ALA A 53 -4.49 -1.46 -0.58
CA ALA A 53 -5.40 -1.50 -1.72
C ALA A 53 -6.67 -0.68 -1.44
N GLU A 54 -7.12 0.11 -2.42
CA GLU A 54 -8.29 0.99 -2.29
C GLU A 54 -9.60 0.25 -2.00
N ASP A 55 -9.72 -0.98 -2.51
CA ASP A 55 -10.86 -1.86 -2.31
C ASP A 55 -10.42 -3.33 -2.55
N GLU A 56 -11.37 -4.26 -2.42
CA GLU A 56 -11.10 -5.69 -2.58
C GLU A 56 -10.68 -6.05 -4.01
N ARG A 57 -11.19 -5.37 -5.04
CA ARG A 57 -10.80 -5.63 -6.44
C ARG A 57 -9.34 -5.26 -6.69
N HIS A 58 -8.89 -4.13 -6.14
CA HIS A 58 -7.48 -3.75 -6.17
C HIS A 58 -6.62 -4.72 -5.36
N ALA A 59 -7.15 -5.25 -4.25
CA ALA A 59 -6.45 -6.23 -3.43
C ALA A 59 -6.27 -7.57 -4.15
N GLU A 60 -7.30 -8.09 -4.81
CA GLU A 60 -7.21 -9.29 -5.64
C GLU A 60 -6.13 -9.15 -6.73
N MET A 61 -6.15 -8.03 -7.46
CA MET A 61 -5.12 -7.74 -8.46
C MET A 61 -3.73 -7.64 -7.83
N ALA A 62 -3.60 -7.02 -6.65
CA ALA A 62 -2.32 -6.94 -5.97
C ALA A 62 -1.81 -8.31 -5.53
N ARG A 63 -2.66 -9.18 -4.98
CA ARG A 63 -2.31 -10.56 -4.58
C ARG A 63 -1.87 -11.41 -5.77
N ALA A 64 -2.40 -11.13 -6.97
CA ALA A 64 -1.95 -11.80 -8.19
C ALA A 64 -0.53 -11.38 -8.64
N VAL A 65 -0.05 -10.21 -8.19
CA VAL A 65 1.21 -9.61 -8.64
C VAL A 65 2.31 -9.68 -7.58
N THR A 66 1.96 -9.75 -6.30
CA THR A 66 2.92 -9.73 -5.19
C THR A 66 2.63 -10.79 -4.13
N ARG A 67 3.68 -11.23 -3.44
CA ARG A 67 3.59 -12.06 -2.22
C ARG A 67 3.55 -11.25 -0.92
N ALA A 68 3.62 -9.92 -1.00
CA ALA A 68 3.54 -9.04 0.16
C ALA A 68 2.15 -9.11 0.82
N VAL A 69 2.07 -8.68 2.08
CA VAL A 69 0.79 -8.58 2.78
C VAL A 69 -0.08 -7.54 2.07
N VAL A 70 -1.28 -7.93 1.62
CA VAL A 70 -2.22 -7.03 0.95
C VAL A 70 -3.35 -6.66 1.89
N ILE A 71 -3.55 -5.36 2.07
CA ILE A 71 -4.47 -4.76 3.03
C ILE A 71 -5.53 -3.99 2.24
N PRO A 72 -6.69 -4.61 1.98
CA PRO A 72 -7.84 -3.92 1.38
C PRO A 72 -8.47 -2.95 2.38
N ARG A 73 -8.95 -1.82 1.86
CA ARG A 73 -9.83 -0.92 2.59
C ARG A 73 -11.20 -1.54 2.77
N ALA A 74 -11.66 -1.65 4.01
CA ALA A 74 -13.02 -2.07 4.30
C ALA A 74 -14.03 -0.94 3.95
N PRO A 75 -15.28 -1.28 3.62
CA PRO A 75 -16.32 -0.28 3.39
C PRO A 75 -16.48 0.67 4.59
N GLY A 76 -16.40 1.98 4.34
CA GLY A 76 -16.49 3.00 5.39
C GLY A 76 -15.23 3.16 6.27
N GLU A 77 -14.18 2.35 6.05
CA GLU A 77 -12.92 2.49 6.78
C GLU A 77 -12.25 3.83 6.44
N SER A 78 -11.73 4.53 7.45
CA SER A 78 -11.00 5.78 7.24
C SER A 78 -9.61 5.51 6.65
N ILE A 79 -9.00 6.53 6.06
CA ILE A 79 -7.65 6.38 5.48
C ILE A 79 -6.60 6.20 6.60
N GLU A 80 -6.80 6.84 7.75
CA GLU A 80 -5.96 6.68 8.93
C GLU A 80 -5.99 5.25 9.45
N ALA A 81 -7.18 4.63 9.52
CA ALA A 81 -7.35 3.27 10.01
C ALA A 81 -6.61 2.24 9.14
N ILE A 82 -6.77 2.31 7.82
CA ILE A 82 -6.08 1.40 6.90
C ILE A 82 -4.56 1.63 6.89
N VAL A 83 -4.10 2.88 6.99
CA VAL A 83 -2.67 3.19 7.09
C VAL A 83 -2.08 2.64 8.38
N ALA A 84 -2.77 2.76 9.51
CA ALA A 84 -2.33 2.18 10.79
C ALA A 84 -2.19 0.65 10.70
N ARG A 85 -3.14 -0.04 10.06
CA ARG A 85 -3.04 -1.48 9.80
C ARG A 85 -1.83 -1.83 8.93
N ALA A 86 -1.56 -1.03 7.90
CA ALA A 86 -0.41 -1.23 7.01
C ALA A 86 0.92 -1.03 7.70
N LEU A 87 1.02 -0.03 8.57
CA LEU A 87 2.20 0.19 9.41
C LEU A 87 2.40 -0.97 10.39
N GLY A 88 1.33 -1.47 11.02
CA GLY A 88 1.38 -2.63 11.91
C GLY A 88 1.89 -3.89 11.20
N ALA A 89 1.39 -4.16 10.00
CA ALA A 89 1.83 -5.32 9.19
C ALA A 89 3.26 -5.17 8.62
N ALA A 90 3.74 -3.93 8.47
CA ALA A 90 5.08 -3.65 7.97
C ALA A 90 6.15 -3.71 9.07
N GLY A 91 5.77 -3.51 10.34
CA GLY A 91 6.66 -3.52 11.51
C GLY A 91 6.83 -4.86 12.21
N THR A 92 6.04 -5.88 11.85
CA THR A 92 6.20 -7.30 12.24
C THR A 92 7.10 -8.05 11.28
#